data_AF-A0A3B9YY03-F1
#
_entry.id   AF-A0A3B9YY03-F1
#
_cell.length_a   1.000
_cell.length_b   1.000
_cell.length_c   1.000
_cell.angle_alpha   90.00
_cell.angle_beta   90.00
_cell.angle_gamma   90.00
#
_symmetry.space_group_name_H-M   'P 1'
#
loop_
_entity.id
_entity.type
_entity.pdbx_description
1 polymer ?
#
loop_
_entity_poly.entity_id
_entity_poly.type
_entity_poly.pdbx_seq_one_letter_code
_entity_poly.pdbx_strand_id
1 'polypeptide(L)'
;MRITSIEWQKVFVPYANPHVWGGGRRPGPTRLVVTVHTDVGLVGYGETLCLLEFTEPVLVRTIIPIAIGLDPHDVEHLYRKVERAGFYHHKRAMVFALAAVEMACWDLVGKAAGAPLHKLWGGKYRERIEMIAYLFVSDPEKVAAEARHYVDRGFRTIKLKIGVDERSDVPIVKAVREAVGPDIRIRADVNGAWTPGTAKRMISRLAPFDLEYVEQPLVHDDLLGHAQLRRWSPVPIALDESAYTTADVLNIIRAEAADVILLDPHEAGGLWQARKAASICEAAGIPVTLHSGGELGFSTAAYLHLAASTPNMFPAIDGQQHNQADDVVPIPRCSATTTAVPWSPVARGSACLWTRPNLPATRPKRFAKRIWTCNGPNGSQKNPLIDRGPQRSVGPHEVRCGRTA
;
A
#
# COMPACT_ATOMS: atom_id res chain seq x y z
N MET A 1 -23.32 1.37 -16.53
CA MET A 1 -23.29 2.05 -15.22
C MET A 1 -22.34 3.23 -15.35
N ARG A 2 -22.61 4.41 -14.79
CA ARG A 2 -21.75 5.61 -14.98
C ARG A 2 -21.39 6.23 -13.66
N ILE A 3 -20.12 6.62 -13.50
CA ILE A 3 -19.65 7.37 -12.31
C ILE A 3 -20.23 8.79 -12.33
N THR A 4 -20.96 9.16 -11.29
CA THR A 4 -21.65 10.47 -11.19
C THR A 4 -20.95 11.45 -10.26
N SER A 5 -20.34 10.95 -9.18
CA SER A 5 -19.53 11.76 -8.26
C SER A 5 -18.50 10.90 -7.53
N ILE A 6 -17.43 11.55 -7.06
CA ILE A 6 -16.40 10.94 -6.22
C ILE A 6 -16.18 11.84 -5.01
N GLU A 7 -16.44 11.33 -3.82
CA GLU A 7 -16.05 11.95 -2.55
C GLU A 7 -14.70 11.38 -2.10
N TRP A 8 -13.89 12.18 -1.39
CA TRP A 8 -12.65 11.69 -0.80
C TRP A 8 -12.40 12.29 0.58
N GLN A 9 -11.66 11.55 1.40
CA GLN A 9 -11.27 11.97 2.74
C GLN A 9 -9.91 11.40 3.13
N LYS A 10 -9.09 12.21 3.81
CA LYS A 10 -7.90 11.71 4.50
C LYS A 10 -8.30 11.16 5.86
N VAL A 11 -7.90 9.92 6.12
CA VAL A 11 -8.14 9.22 7.37
C VAL A 11 -6.81 8.91 8.00
N PHE A 12 -6.64 9.26 9.27
CA PHE A 12 -5.52 8.81 10.08
C PHE A 12 -6.02 7.80 11.10
N VAL A 13 -5.41 6.62 11.13
CA VAL A 13 -5.68 5.60 12.14
C VAL A 13 -4.41 5.41 12.96
N PRO A 14 -4.43 5.58 14.29
CA PRO A 14 -3.25 5.37 15.10
C PRO A 14 -2.91 3.88 15.20
N TYR A 15 -1.62 3.55 15.24
CA TYR A 15 -1.17 2.26 15.73
C TYR A 15 -1.32 2.18 17.25
N ALA A 16 -1.47 0.98 17.79
CA ALA A 16 -1.44 0.73 19.23
C ALA A 16 -0.09 1.16 19.82
N ASN A 17 1.00 0.90 19.09
CA ASN A 17 2.35 1.40 19.37
C ASN A 17 2.93 2.02 18.09
N PRO A 18 3.54 3.22 18.14
CA PRO A 18 4.18 3.81 16.96
C PRO A 18 5.29 2.91 16.39
N HIS A 19 5.32 2.75 15.07
CA HIS A 19 6.35 2.01 14.37
C HIS A 19 7.65 2.85 14.29
N VAL A 20 8.81 2.21 14.47
CA VAL A 20 10.14 2.82 14.36
C VAL A 20 11.04 1.92 13.52
N TRP A 21 11.77 2.46 12.54
CA TRP A 21 12.72 1.70 11.73
C TRP A 21 13.85 2.62 11.21
N GLY A 22 14.79 2.07 10.43
CA GLY A 22 15.95 2.82 9.92
C GLY A 22 15.61 4.11 9.18
N GLY A 23 14.44 4.17 8.55
CA GLY A 23 13.97 5.34 7.80
C GLY A 23 13.10 6.32 8.59
N GLY A 24 12.69 6.03 9.83
CA GLY A 24 11.90 7.00 10.63
C GLY A 24 10.94 6.41 11.67
N ARG A 25 9.99 7.24 12.11
CA ARG A 25 8.94 6.91 13.08
C ARG A 25 7.56 7.24 12.51
N ARG A 26 6.62 6.29 12.59
CA ARG A 26 5.25 6.45 12.08
C ARG A 26 4.22 6.13 13.18
N PRO A 27 3.39 7.09 13.61
CA PRO A 27 2.39 6.87 14.66
C PRO A 27 1.13 6.15 14.17
N GLY A 28 0.94 6.01 12.86
CA GLY A 28 -0.25 5.43 12.25
C GLY A 28 -0.24 5.65 10.74
N PRO A 29 -1.04 4.89 9.96
CA PRO A 29 -1.25 5.20 8.56
C PRO A 29 -2.16 6.41 8.36
N THR A 30 -1.76 7.29 7.44
CA THR A 30 -2.68 8.23 6.79
C THR A 30 -3.06 7.66 5.43
N ARG A 31 -4.35 7.46 5.21
CA ARG A 31 -4.94 6.91 3.99
C ARG A 31 -5.86 7.92 3.33
N LEU A 32 -5.96 7.84 2.01
CA LEU A 32 -6.93 8.60 1.23
C LEU A 32 -8.03 7.65 0.81
N VAL A 33 -9.21 7.80 1.40
CA VAL A 33 -10.39 6.97 1.13
C VAL A 33 -11.28 7.70 0.13
N VAL A 34 -11.76 6.99 -0.88
CA VAL A 34 -12.71 7.50 -1.88
C VAL A 34 -14.03 6.75 -1.82
N THR A 35 -15.11 7.48 -2.08
CA THR A 35 -16.47 6.96 -2.25
C THR A 35 -16.94 7.33 -3.65
N VAL A 36 -17.21 6.34 -4.49
CA VAL A 36 -17.60 6.52 -5.89
C VAL A 36 -19.08 6.23 -6.05
N HIS A 37 -19.86 7.20 -6.52
CA HIS A 37 -21.29 7.07 -6.76
C HIS A 37 -21.58 6.83 -8.23
N THR A 38 -22.68 6.11 -8.51
CA THR A 38 -23.11 5.80 -9.87
C THR A 38 -24.55 6.24 -10.16
N ASP A 39 -24.89 6.31 -11.45
CA ASP A 39 -26.23 6.65 -11.97
C ASP A 39 -27.31 5.62 -11.61
N VAL A 40 -26.92 4.38 -11.32
CA VAL A 40 -27.81 3.29 -10.88
C VAL A 40 -27.91 3.16 -9.35
N GLY A 41 -27.36 4.12 -8.61
CA GLY A 41 -27.43 4.17 -7.14
C GLY A 41 -26.46 3.25 -6.41
N LEU A 42 -25.62 2.48 -7.10
CA LEU A 42 -24.54 1.72 -6.48
C LEU A 42 -23.40 2.66 -6.04
N VAL A 43 -22.77 2.30 -4.92
CA VAL A 43 -21.65 3.04 -4.32
C VAL A 43 -20.46 2.11 -4.11
N GLY A 44 -19.29 2.53 -4.57
CA GLY A 44 -18.01 1.83 -4.41
C GLY A 44 -17.10 2.53 -3.41
N TYR A 45 -16.27 1.74 -2.74
CA TYR A 45 -15.26 2.25 -1.81
C TYR A 45 -13.88 1.77 -2.19
N GLY A 46 -12.90 2.66 -2.04
CA GLY A 46 -11.50 2.31 -2.23
C GLY A 46 -10.62 3.23 -1.42
N GLU A 47 -9.36 2.85 -1.29
CA GLU A 47 -8.39 3.66 -0.57
C GLU A 47 -6.99 3.53 -1.18
N THR A 48 -6.11 4.44 -0.80
CA THR A 48 -4.70 4.40 -1.15
C THR A 48 -3.82 5.04 -0.08
N LEU A 49 -2.51 4.85 -0.21
CA LEU A 49 -1.46 5.49 0.58
C LEU A 49 -1.53 7.01 0.42
N CYS A 50 -1.54 7.74 1.54
CA CYS A 50 -1.45 9.21 1.55
C CYS A 50 -0.20 9.67 2.32
N LEU A 51 0.92 8.98 2.09
CA LEU A 51 2.22 9.38 2.64
C LEU A 51 2.78 10.61 1.92
N LEU A 52 2.54 10.69 0.61
CA LEU A 52 3.12 11.70 -0.26
C LEU A 52 2.10 12.80 -0.54
N GLU A 53 2.52 14.06 -0.37
CA GLU A 53 1.61 15.21 -0.49
C GLU A 53 1.00 15.34 -1.89
N PHE A 54 1.63 14.77 -2.92
CA PHE A 54 1.12 14.80 -4.30
C PHE A 54 -0.10 13.91 -4.53
N THR A 55 -0.35 12.90 -3.69
CA THR A 55 -1.39 11.89 -3.99
C THR A 55 -2.78 12.51 -4.10
N GLU A 56 -3.16 13.36 -3.14
CA GLU A 56 -4.47 14.04 -3.19
C GLU A 56 -4.57 15.05 -4.36
N PRO A 57 -3.60 15.94 -4.61
CA PRO A 57 -3.59 16.79 -5.80
C PRO A 57 -3.75 16.02 -7.12
N VAL A 58 -3.05 14.90 -7.31
CA VAL A 58 -3.17 14.07 -8.53
C VAL A 58 -4.56 13.45 -8.62
N LEU A 59 -5.09 12.91 -7.50
CA LEU A 59 -6.47 12.39 -7.44
C LEU A 59 -7.46 13.47 -7.89
N VAL A 60 -7.42 14.64 -7.28
CA VAL A 60 -8.43 15.69 -7.45
C VAL A 60 -8.32 16.40 -8.79
N ARG A 61 -7.10 16.71 -9.25
CA ARG A 61 -6.89 17.54 -10.44
C ARG A 61 -6.83 16.73 -11.74
N THR A 62 -6.60 15.42 -11.66
CA THR A 62 -6.44 14.57 -12.84
C THR A 62 -7.40 13.41 -12.83
N ILE A 63 -7.35 12.56 -11.80
CA ILE A 63 -8.01 11.25 -11.85
C ILE A 63 -9.53 11.40 -11.75
N ILE A 64 -10.03 12.21 -10.80
CA ILE A 64 -11.46 12.45 -10.64
C ILE A 64 -12.06 13.03 -11.94
N PRO A 65 -11.54 14.13 -12.53
CA PRO A 65 -12.06 14.67 -13.79
C PRO A 65 -12.11 13.66 -14.94
N ILE A 66 -11.13 12.74 -15.01
CA ILE A 66 -11.10 11.68 -16.03
C ILE A 66 -12.12 10.57 -15.74
N ALA A 67 -12.33 10.24 -14.46
CA ALA A 67 -13.19 9.15 -14.02
C ALA A 67 -14.69 9.47 -14.11
N ILE A 68 -15.10 10.73 -13.91
CA ILE A 68 -16.52 11.13 -14.02
C ILE A 68 -17.07 10.77 -15.41
N GLY A 69 -18.22 10.10 -15.43
CA GLY A 69 -18.89 9.65 -16.66
C GLY A 69 -18.32 8.36 -17.26
N LEU A 70 -17.23 7.79 -16.73
CA LEU A 70 -16.77 6.47 -17.14
C LEU A 70 -17.66 5.36 -16.57
N ASP A 71 -17.66 4.21 -17.25
CA ASP A 71 -18.21 2.98 -16.68
C ASP A 71 -17.15 2.36 -15.76
N PRO A 72 -17.47 2.07 -14.47
CA PRO A 72 -16.53 1.42 -13.56
C PRO A 72 -16.10 0.00 -13.97
N HIS A 73 -16.76 -0.63 -14.96
CA HIS A 73 -16.25 -1.87 -15.56
C HIS A 73 -14.99 -1.65 -16.42
N ASP A 74 -14.78 -0.43 -16.91
CA ASP A 74 -13.69 -0.10 -17.84
C ASP A 74 -12.40 0.35 -17.10
N VAL A 75 -11.98 -0.38 -16.06
CA VAL A 75 -10.83 0.01 -15.21
C VAL A 75 -9.51 0.16 -15.98
N GLU A 76 -9.27 -0.69 -16.99
CA GLU A 76 -8.09 -0.56 -17.86
C GLU A 76 -8.15 0.74 -18.68
N HIS A 77 -9.36 1.12 -19.13
CA HIS A 77 -9.54 2.36 -19.89
C HIS A 77 -9.24 3.58 -19.01
N LEU A 78 -9.70 3.59 -17.76
CA LEU A 78 -9.35 4.63 -16.79
C LEU A 78 -7.83 4.72 -16.62
N TYR A 79 -7.15 3.59 -16.38
CA TYR A 79 -5.69 3.55 -16.25
C TYR A 79 -4.99 4.16 -17.47
N ARG A 80 -5.36 3.75 -18.69
CA ARG A 80 -4.75 4.25 -19.94
C ARG A 80 -5.04 5.72 -20.20
N LYS A 81 -6.22 6.21 -19.83
CA LYS A 81 -6.55 7.64 -19.93
C LYS A 81 -5.69 8.48 -19.01
N VAL A 82 -5.52 8.07 -17.75
CA VAL A 82 -4.67 8.80 -16.80
C VAL A 82 -3.20 8.76 -17.23
N GLU A 83 -2.71 7.61 -17.68
CA GLU A 83 -1.35 7.46 -18.22
C GLU A 83 -1.09 8.43 -19.38
N ARG A 84 -2.05 8.52 -20.32
CA ARG A 84 -1.97 9.41 -21.48
C ARG A 84 -2.28 10.88 -21.16
N ALA A 85 -2.78 11.20 -19.98
CA ALA A 85 -3.00 12.58 -19.52
C ALA A 85 -1.73 13.24 -18.94
N GLY A 86 -0.55 12.81 -19.39
CA GLY A 86 0.74 13.37 -18.97
C GLY A 86 1.50 12.56 -17.91
N PHE A 87 1.00 11.39 -17.50
CA PHE A 87 1.61 10.59 -16.44
C PHE A 87 2.48 9.42 -16.93
N TYR A 88 2.62 9.23 -18.24
CA TYR A 88 3.47 8.21 -18.85
C TYR A 88 4.96 8.28 -18.43
N HIS A 89 5.46 9.45 -18.04
CA HIS A 89 6.80 9.65 -17.44
C HIS A 89 6.79 9.85 -15.91
N HIS A 90 5.61 9.90 -15.28
CA HIS A 90 5.42 10.13 -13.85
C HIS A 90 4.60 9.01 -13.21
N LYS A 91 4.89 7.77 -13.62
CA LYS A 91 4.06 6.59 -13.31
C LYS A 91 3.80 6.43 -11.82
N ARG A 92 4.81 6.62 -10.96
CA ARG A 92 4.67 6.55 -9.50
C ARG A 92 3.59 7.51 -8.99
N ALA A 93 3.59 8.76 -9.43
CA ALA A 93 2.59 9.73 -8.98
C ALA A 93 1.15 9.33 -9.37
N MET A 94 1.00 8.75 -10.56
CA MET A 94 -0.28 8.24 -11.05
C MET A 94 -0.76 7.04 -10.24
N VAL A 95 0.06 6.00 -10.10
CA VAL A 95 -0.36 4.72 -9.51
C VAL A 95 -0.84 4.90 -8.07
N PHE A 96 -0.13 5.69 -7.25
CA PHE A 96 -0.58 6.00 -5.90
C PHE A 96 -1.99 6.59 -5.87
N ALA A 97 -2.26 7.61 -6.68
CA ALA A 97 -3.56 8.28 -6.66
C ALA A 97 -4.67 7.44 -7.32
N LEU A 98 -4.34 6.66 -8.36
CA LEU A 98 -5.29 5.88 -9.14
C LEU A 98 -5.86 4.69 -8.37
N ALA A 99 -5.03 4.06 -7.54
CA ALA A 99 -5.39 2.83 -6.82
C ALA A 99 -6.70 2.96 -6.03
N ALA A 100 -6.97 4.12 -5.40
CA ALA A 100 -8.20 4.32 -4.64
C ALA A 100 -9.46 4.28 -5.53
N VAL A 101 -9.42 4.95 -6.68
CA VAL A 101 -10.57 5.00 -7.61
C VAL A 101 -10.75 3.65 -8.30
N GLU A 102 -9.66 2.99 -8.69
CA GLU A 102 -9.70 1.68 -9.32
C GLU A 102 -10.27 0.60 -8.38
N MET A 103 -9.85 0.61 -7.10
CA MET A 103 -10.38 -0.27 -6.08
C MET A 103 -11.90 -0.07 -5.87
N ALA A 104 -12.35 1.18 -5.83
CA ALA A 104 -13.76 1.51 -5.74
C ALA A 104 -14.56 1.06 -6.98
N CYS A 105 -13.94 1.10 -8.17
CA CYS A 105 -14.54 0.55 -9.38
C CYS A 105 -14.71 -0.97 -9.28
N TRP A 106 -13.73 -1.70 -8.78
CA TRP A 106 -13.90 -3.15 -8.56
C TRP A 106 -14.97 -3.47 -7.53
N ASP A 107 -15.04 -2.73 -6.42
CA ASP A 107 -16.13 -2.88 -5.44
C ASP A 107 -17.51 -2.68 -6.10
N LEU A 108 -17.66 -1.67 -6.98
CA LEU A 108 -18.87 -1.47 -7.79
C LEU A 108 -19.16 -2.65 -8.73
N VAL A 109 -18.14 -3.16 -9.43
CA VAL A 109 -18.27 -4.31 -10.33
C VAL A 109 -18.74 -5.56 -9.56
N GLY A 110 -18.15 -5.83 -8.39
CA GLY A 110 -18.56 -6.92 -7.52
C GLY A 110 -20.02 -6.79 -7.05
N LYS A 111 -20.41 -5.59 -6.62
CA LYS A 111 -21.79 -5.28 -6.21
C LYS A 111 -22.79 -5.42 -7.34
N ALA A 112 -22.48 -4.89 -8.52
CA ALA A 112 -23.32 -4.98 -9.71
C ALA A 112 -23.49 -6.44 -10.18
N ALA A 113 -22.43 -7.24 -10.11
CA ALA A 113 -22.46 -8.67 -10.44
C ALA A 113 -23.08 -9.54 -9.33
N GLY A 114 -23.31 -8.98 -8.13
CA GLY A 114 -23.77 -9.74 -6.97
C GLY A 114 -22.78 -10.81 -6.50
N ALA A 115 -21.49 -10.68 -6.82
CA ALA A 115 -20.47 -11.71 -6.60
C ALA A 115 -19.18 -11.14 -5.96
N PRO A 116 -18.47 -11.93 -5.14
CA PRO A 116 -17.15 -11.53 -4.62
C PRO A 116 -16.12 -11.40 -5.75
N LEU A 117 -15.14 -10.50 -5.58
CA LEU A 117 -14.12 -10.24 -6.61
C LEU A 117 -13.33 -11.49 -7.01
N HIS A 118 -12.97 -12.34 -6.04
CA HIS A 118 -12.27 -13.58 -6.34
C HIS A 118 -13.05 -14.48 -7.31
N LYS A 119 -14.40 -14.46 -7.33
CA LYS A 119 -15.20 -15.24 -8.30
C LYS A 119 -15.15 -14.61 -9.69
N LEU A 120 -15.11 -13.28 -9.75
CA LEU A 120 -14.95 -12.54 -11.00
C LEU A 120 -13.55 -12.69 -11.60
N TRP A 121 -12.56 -13.04 -10.77
CA TRP A 121 -11.17 -13.24 -11.15
C TRP A 121 -10.77 -14.71 -11.34
N GLY A 122 -11.73 -15.59 -11.62
CA GLY A 122 -11.46 -17.00 -11.94
C GLY A 122 -11.69 -17.99 -10.78
N GLY A 123 -12.09 -17.50 -9.61
CA GLY A 123 -12.40 -18.33 -8.44
C GLY A 123 -11.33 -18.27 -7.35
N LYS A 124 -11.63 -18.91 -6.22
CA LYS A 124 -10.65 -19.09 -5.16
C LYS A 124 -9.72 -20.24 -5.56
N TYR A 125 -8.44 -19.95 -5.59
CA TYR A 125 -7.36 -20.95 -5.58
C TYR A 125 -7.09 -21.45 -4.14
N ARG A 126 -7.33 -20.59 -3.15
CA ARG A 126 -7.17 -20.91 -1.72
C ARG A 126 -8.27 -20.26 -0.87
N GLU A 127 -8.67 -20.94 0.20
CA GLU A 127 -9.74 -20.50 1.12
C GLU A 127 -9.22 -19.64 2.27
N ARG A 128 -7.97 -19.86 2.66
CA ARG A 128 -7.31 -19.21 3.80
C ARG A 128 -6.07 -18.49 3.31
N ILE A 129 -5.95 -17.22 3.68
CA ILE A 129 -4.80 -16.39 3.34
C ILE A 129 -3.98 -16.20 4.59
N GLU A 130 -2.75 -16.71 4.59
CA GLU A 130 -1.82 -16.49 5.68
C GLU A 130 -1.32 -15.05 5.68
N MET A 131 -1.28 -14.43 6.87
CA MET A 131 -0.72 -13.10 7.06
C MET A 131 0.46 -13.16 8.04
N ILE A 132 1.39 -12.23 7.86
CA ILE A 132 2.55 -12.10 8.76
C ILE A 132 2.22 -11.32 10.03
N ALA A 133 3.08 -11.46 11.04
CA ALA A 133 3.25 -10.42 12.05
C ALA A 133 4.48 -9.57 11.72
N TYR A 134 4.29 -8.25 11.74
CA TYR A 134 5.28 -7.26 11.33
C TYR A 134 5.78 -6.48 12.55
N LEU A 135 7.09 -6.56 12.82
CA LEU A 135 7.74 -5.91 13.96
C LEU A 135 8.66 -4.76 13.53
N PHE A 136 8.59 -3.69 14.32
CA PHE A 136 9.29 -2.40 14.13
C PHE A 136 10.09 -2.02 15.38
N VAL A 137 10.60 -3.02 16.10
CA VAL A 137 11.34 -2.81 17.36
C VAL A 137 12.80 -3.16 17.16
N SER A 138 13.68 -2.23 17.49
CA SER A 138 15.13 -2.35 17.31
C SER A 138 15.88 -2.86 18.56
N ASP A 139 15.17 -3.11 19.65
CA ASP A 139 15.73 -3.68 20.87
C ASP A 139 15.59 -5.22 20.86
N PRO A 140 16.69 -6.00 20.93
CA PRO A 140 16.65 -7.46 20.78
C PRO A 140 15.75 -8.19 21.78
N GLU A 141 15.68 -7.74 23.03
CA GLU A 141 14.85 -8.40 24.05
C GLU A 141 13.36 -8.13 23.82
N LYS A 142 13.02 -6.87 23.52
CA LYS A 142 11.64 -6.46 23.25
C LYS A 142 11.10 -7.08 21.97
N VAL A 143 11.89 -7.10 20.89
CA VAL A 143 11.46 -7.70 19.61
C VAL A 143 11.28 -9.21 19.74
N ALA A 144 12.12 -9.90 20.53
CA ALA A 144 11.97 -11.32 20.82
C ALA A 144 10.68 -11.61 21.62
N ALA A 145 10.38 -10.77 22.62
CA ALA A 145 9.14 -10.89 23.40
C ALA A 145 7.89 -10.64 22.56
N GLU A 146 7.92 -9.64 21.69
CA GLU A 146 6.82 -9.33 20.77
C GLU A 146 6.65 -10.43 19.70
N ALA A 147 7.75 -11.00 19.19
CA ALA A 147 7.70 -12.11 18.24
C ALA A 147 7.03 -13.34 18.87
N ARG A 148 7.39 -13.71 20.11
CA ARG A 148 6.70 -14.77 20.88
C ARG A 148 5.22 -14.45 21.05
N HIS A 149 4.89 -13.22 21.44
CA HIS A 149 3.49 -12.80 21.59
C HIS A 149 2.67 -13.05 20.32
N TYR A 150 3.21 -12.76 19.13
CA TYR A 150 2.52 -13.03 17.88
C TYR A 150 2.47 -14.53 17.53
N VAL A 151 3.54 -15.27 17.80
CA VAL A 151 3.55 -16.74 17.61
C VAL A 151 2.53 -17.42 18.51
N ASP A 152 2.37 -16.98 19.76
CA ASP A 152 1.35 -17.49 20.71
C ASP A 152 -0.08 -17.19 20.24
N ARG A 153 -0.25 -16.11 19.45
CA ARG A 153 -1.51 -15.78 18.75
C ARG A 153 -1.66 -16.53 17.42
N GLY A 154 -0.69 -17.38 17.11
CA GLY A 154 -0.64 -18.36 16.04
C GLY A 154 0.09 -17.92 14.77
N PHE A 155 0.63 -16.70 14.70
CA PHE A 155 1.34 -16.25 13.50
C PHE A 155 2.51 -17.20 13.20
N ARG A 156 2.65 -17.58 11.92
CA ARG A 156 3.68 -18.54 11.46
C ARG A 156 4.81 -17.88 10.67
N THR A 157 4.66 -16.61 10.36
CA THR A 157 5.63 -15.82 9.61
C THR A 157 5.81 -14.47 10.27
N ILE A 158 7.07 -14.11 10.53
CA ILE A 158 7.49 -12.90 11.21
C ILE A 158 8.31 -12.05 10.23
N LYS A 159 7.97 -10.77 10.05
CA LYS A 159 8.79 -9.80 9.30
C LYS A 159 9.43 -8.81 10.26
N LEU A 160 10.74 -8.66 10.15
CA LEU A 160 11.55 -7.77 10.96
C LEU A 160 12.08 -6.62 10.10
N LYS A 161 11.87 -5.38 10.55
CA LYS A 161 12.64 -4.25 10.03
C LYS A 161 14.07 -4.29 10.58
N ILE A 162 15.03 -4.25 9.68
CA ILE A 162 16.47 -4.10 9.96
C ILE A 162 17.04 -2.98 9.08
N GLY A 163 18.37 -2.85 8.99
CA GLY A 163 19.01 -1.84 8.14
C GLY A 163 19.19 -0.48 8.83
N VAL A 164 19.06 -0.42 10.16
CA VAL A 164 19.39 0.77 10.96
C VAL A 164 20.89 0.83 11.22
N ASP A 165 21.47 -0.27 11.70
CA ASP A 165 22.89 -0.41 12.02
C ASP A 165 23.31 -1.89 11.88
N GLU A 166 24.39 -2.14 11.13
CA GLU A 166 24.98 -3.48 10.92
C GLU A 166 25.31 -4.20 12.26
N ARG A 167 25.56 -3.44 13.34
CA ARG A 167 25.86 -3.98 14.66
C ARG A 167 24.63 -4.47 15.41
N SER A 168 23.46 -3.87 15.17
CA SER A 168 22.21 -4.23 15.85
C SER A 168 21.37 -5.24 15.06
N ASP A 169 21.43 -5.21 13.73
CA ASP A 169 20.62 -6.07 12.86
C ASP A 169 20.79 -7.57 13.14
N VAL A 170 22.03 -8.05 13.25
CA VAL A 170 22.30 -9.48 13.51
C VAL A 170 21.83 -9.93 14.90
N PRO A 171 22.14 -9.21 16.00
CA PRO A 171 21.57 -9.49 17.31
C PRO A 171 20.04 -9.52 17.36
N ILE A 172 19.36 -8.60 16.65
CA ILE A 172 17.90 -8.56 16.55
C ILE A 172 17.37 -9.85 15.92
N VAL A 173 17.87 -10.22 14.74
CA VAL A 173 17.43 -11.43 14.03
C VAL A 173 17.71 -12.68 14.84
N LYS A 174 18.91 -12.76 15.45
CA LYS A 174 19.29 -13.85 16.35
C LYS A 174 18.30 -14.01 17.51
N ALA A 175 18.01 -12.92 18.21
CA ALA A 175 17.12 -12.94 19.37
C ALA A 175 15.70 -13.39 18.98
N VAL A 176 15.20 -12.96 17.83
CA VAL A 176 13.90 -13.43 17.32
C VAL A 176 13.95 -14.92 17.01
N ARG A 177 14.96 -15.39 16.25
CA ARG A 177 15.10 -16.82 15.90
C ARG A 177 15.17 -17.71 17.14
N GLU A 178 15.97 -17.34 18.14
CA GLU A 178 16.07 -18.07 19.42
C GLU A 178 14.73 -18.08 20.18
N ALA A 179 13.96 -17.00 20.07
CA ALA A 179 12.69 -16.86 20.76
C ALA A 179 11.53 -17.64 20.13
N VAL A 180 11.50 -17.75 18.80
CA VAL A 180 10.38 -18.36 18.06
C VAL A 180 10.66 -19.80 17.59
N GLY A 181 11.90 -20.26 17.72
CA GLY A 181 12.31 -21.60 17.30
C GLY A 181 12.54 -21.72 15.78
N PRO A 182 12.89 -22.92 15.30
CA PRO A 182 13.26 -23.15 13.91
C PRO A 182 12.07 -23.15 12.93
N ASP A 183 10.88 -23.51 13.38
CA ASP A 183 9.72 -23.74 12.49
C ASP A 183 8.99 -22.48 12.03
N ILE A 184 9.28 -21.33 12.66
CA ILE A 184 8.65 -20.05 12.32
C ILE A 184 9.45 -19.38 11.20
N ARG A 185 8.77 -18.94 10.14
CA ARG A 185 9.42 -18.22 9.04
C ARG A 185 9.79 -16.81 9.49
N ILE A 186 11.00 -16.36 9.13
CA ILE A 186 11.48 -15.01 9.43
C ILE A 186 11.89 -14.33 8.13
N ARG A 187 11.40 -13.10 7.92
CA ARG A 187 11.79 -12.20 6.84
C ARG A 187 12.53 -11.02 7.42
N ALA A 188 13.56 -10.55 6.73
CA ALA A 188 14.31 -9.36 7.13
C ALA A 188 14.21 -8.29 6.04
N ASP A 189 13.70 -7.11 6.39
CA ASP A 189 13.45 -6.01 5.46
C ASP A 189 14.37 -4.83 5.77
N VAL A 190 15.14 -4.44 4.75
CA VAL A 190 16.26 -3.49 4.84
C VAL A 190 15.89 -2.11 4.26
N ASN A 191 14.81 -2.01 3.46
CA ASN A 191 14.38 -0.80 2.77
C ASN A 191 15.48 -0.06 1.99
N GLY A 192 16.32 -0.82 1.30
CA GLY A 192 17.40 -0.32 0.45
C GLY A 192 18.55 0.36 1.17
N ALA A 193 18.67 0.17 2.49
CA ALA A 193 19.67 0.84 3.31
C ALA A 193 21.11 0.33 3.12
N TRP A 194 21.30 -0.88 2.57
CA TRP A 194 22.65 -1.44 2.42
C TRP A 194 23.31 -1.06 1.09
N THR A 195 24.63 -0.87 1.16
CA THR A 195 25.48 -0.91 -0.04
C THR A 195 25.72 -2.36 -0.46
N PRO A 196 26.13 -2.64 -1.72
CA PRO A 196 26.42 -4.02 -2.16
C PRO A 196 27.44 -4.75 -1.27
N GLY A 197 28.49 -4.04 -0.82
CA GLY A 197 29.51 -4.60 0.07
C GLY A 197 28.97 -4.93 1.46
N THR A 198 28.13 -4.06 2.03
CA THR A 198 27.44 -4.30 3.29
C THR A 198 26.47 -5.49 3.17
N ALA A 199 25.63 -5.50 2.13
CA ALA A 199 24.66 -6.56 1.92
C ALA A 199 25.31 -7.93 1.85
N LYS A 200 26.42 -8.07 1.11
CA LYS A 200 27.18 -9.33 1.02
C LYS A 200 27.66 -9.83 2.40
N ARG A 201 28.19 -8.94 3.24
CA ARG A 201 28.66 -9.31 4.59
C ARG A 201 27.49 -9.66 5.50
N MET A 202 26.44 -8.84 5.48
CA MET A 202 25.28 -8.99 6.37
C MET A 202 24.49 -10.26 6.07
N ILE A 203 24.19 -10.53 4.79
CA ILE A 203 23.51 -11.76 4.38
C ILE A 203 24.31 -13.00 4.81
N SER A 204 25.63 -13.00 4.64
CA SER A 204 26.48 -14.12 5.11
C SER A 204 26.36 -14.33 6.63
N ARG A 205 26.27 -13.25 7.40
CA ARG A 205 26.08 -13.30 8.86
C ARG A 205 24.67 -13.70 9.28
N LEU A 206 23.68 -13.46 8.42
CA LEU A 206 22.27 -13.78 8.67
C LEU A 206 21.90 -15.20 8.20
N ALA A 207 22.69 -15.80 7.30
CA ALA A 207 22.46 -17.13 6.76
C ALA A 207 22.19 -18.22 7.82
N PRO A 208 22.86 -18.25 9.00
CA PRO A 208 22.58 -19.25 10.03
C PRO A 208 21.18 -19.18 10.65
N PHE A 209 20.41 -18.10 10.43
CA PHE A 209 19.08 -17.92 11.01
C PHE A 209 17.94 -18.38 10.11
N ASP A 210 18.24 -18.98 8.95
CA ASP A 210 17.25 -19.59 8.04
C ASP A 210 16.10 -18.62 7.72
N LEU A 211 16.45 -17.50 7.10
CA LEU A 211 15.47 -16.48 6.71
C LEU A 211 14.73 -16.93 5.44
N GLU A 212 13.42 -16.69 5.38
CA GLU A 212 12.62 -16.93 4.18
C GLU A 212 13.12 -16.08 3.01
N TYR A 213 13.45 -14.81 3.28
CA TYR A 213 14.17 -13.93 2.36
C TYR A 213 14.72 -12.68 3.07
N VAL A 214 15.64 -11.99 2.39
CA VAL A 214 16.00 -10.60 2.67
C VAL A 214 15.32 -9.70 1.64
N GLU A 215 14.55 -8.74 2.11
CA GLU A 215 13.75 -7.81 1.30
C GLU A 215 14.46 -6.49 1.08
N GLN A 216 14.44 -6.06 -0.19
CA GLN A 216 15.01 -4.83 -0.70
C GLN A 216 16.36 -4.47 -0.05
N PRO A 217 17.42 -5.28 -0.20
CA PRO A 217 18.70 -5.00 0.44
C PRO A 217 19.33 -3.70 -0.06
N LEU A 218 19.23 -3.39 -1.36
CA LEU A 218 19.86 -2.23 -2.00
C LEU A 218 18.82 -1.21 -2.47
N VAL A 219 19.29 -0.02 -2.84
CA VAL A 219 18.45 1.04 -3.39
C VAL A 219 17.63 0.55 -4.59
N HIS A 220 16.39 1.03 -4.68
CA HIS A 220 15.36 0.46 -5.54
C HIS A 220 15.67 0.45 -7.05
N ASP A 221 16.51 1.36 -7.54
CA ASP A 221 16.88 1.41 -8.97
C ASP A 221 18.02 0.44 -9.33
N ASP A 222 18.74 -0.12 -8.36
CA ASP A 222 19.92 -0.95 -8.59
C ASP A 222 19.57 -2.42 -8.86
N LEU A 223 18.87 -2.69 -9.97
CA LEU A 223 18.50 -4.06 -10.34
C LEU A 223 19.71 -4.96 -10.64
N LEU A 224 20.78 -4.40 -11.18
CA LEU A 224 22.00 -5.16 -11.47
C LEU A 224 22.75 -5.57 -10.20
N GLY A 225 22.81 -4.68 -9.20
CA GLY A 225 23.33 -4.99 -7.88
C GLY A 225 22.53 -6.09 -7.19
N HIS A 226 21.18 -6.03 -7.28
CA HIS A 226 20.33 -7.09 -6.74
C HIS A 226 20.53 -8.42 -7.47
N ALA A 227 20.66 -8.42 -8.80
CA ALA A 227 20.96 -9.62 -9.58
C ALA A 227 22.29 -10.26 -9.20
N GLN A 228 23.34 -9.43 -9.02
CA GLN A 228 24.63 -9.91 -8.54
C GLN A 228 24.50 -10.46 -7.11
N LEU A 229 23.82 -9.74 -6.22
CA LEU A 229 23.66 -10.15 -4.84
C LEU A 229 22.92 -11.49 -4.75
N ARG A 230 21.81 -11.64 -5.47
CA ARG A 230 21.00 -12.85 -5.56
C ARG A 230 21.84 -14.07 -5.97
N ARG A 231 22.71 -13.94 -6.99
CA ARG A 231 23.59 -15.03 -7.45
C ARG A 231 24.59 -15.50 -6.39
N TRP A 232 24.98 -14.62 -5.47
CA TRP A 232 25.96 -14.92 -4.42
C TRP A 232 25.30 -15.28 -3.08
N SER A 233 24.02 -14.93 -2.92
CA SER A 233 23.36 -14.97 -1.63
C SER A 233 23.00 -16.40 -1.23
N PRO A 234 23.36 -16.85 -0.01
CA PRO A 234 22.82 -18.08 0.56
C PRO A 234 21.36 -17.96 1.02
N VAL A 235 20.79 -16.76 1.02
CA VAL A 235 19.41 -16.46 1.43
C VAL A 235 18.63 -15.87 0.24
N PRO A 236 17.37 -16.24 0.00
CA PRO A 236 16.59 -15.65 -1.10
C PRO A 236 16.48 -14.13 -1.01
N ILE A 237 16.44 -13.46 -2.16
CA ILE A 237 16.29 -12.00 -2.27
C ILE A 237 14.88 -11.65 -2.73
N ALA A 238 14.21 -10.78 -1.96
CA ALA A 238 12.91 -10.23 -2.33
C ALA A 238 13.02 -8.76 -2.73
N LEU A 239 12.21 -8.31 -3.70
CA LEU A 239 12.12 -6.89 -4.09
C LEU A 239 10.71 -6.35 -3.86
N ASP A 240 10.66 -5.13 -3.32
CA ASP A 240 9.43 -4.40 -2.99
C ASP A 240 9.45 -3.01 -3.65
N GLU A 241 10.27 -2.08 -3.15
CA GLU A 241 10.36 -0.70 -3.65
C GLU A 241 10.76 -0.59 -5.14
N SER A 242 11.29 -1.68 -5.72
CA SER A 242 11.60 -1.80 -7.14
C SER A 242 10.39 -2.18 -8.03
N ALA A 243 9.23 -2.56 -7.49
CA ALA A 243 8.19 -3.32 -8.21
C ALA A 243 6.83 -2.61 -8.41
N TYR A 244 6.83 -1.31 -8.72
CA TYR A 244 5.60 -0.50 -8.74
C TYR A 244 4.75 -0.66 -10.01
N THR A 245 5.32 -1.03 -11.15
CA THR A 245 4.54 -1.19 -12.38
C THR A 245 4.82 -2.53 -13.04
N THR A 246 3.92 -2.96 -13.92
CA THR A 246 4.14 -4.18 -14.73
C THR A 246 5.43 -4.10 -15.57
N ALA A 247 5.86 -2.89 -15.95
CA ALA A 247 7.14 -2.68 -16.61
C ALA A 247 8.32 -2.87 -15.65
N ASP A 248 8.20 -2.39 -14.41
CA ASP A 248 9.23 -2.57 -13.38
C ASP A 248 9.39 -4.04 -13.02
N VAL A 249 8.27 -4.75 -12.84
CA VAL A 249 8.25 -6.21 -12.63
C VAL A 249 8.93 -6.95 -13.79
N LEU A 250 8.61 -6.59 -15.04
CA LEU A 250 9.29 -7.17 -16.21
C LEU A 250 10.79 -6.89 -16.21
N ASN A 251 11.22 -5.70 -15.77
CA ASN A 251 12.63 -5.33 -15.69
C ASN A 251 13.36 -6.11 -14.58
N ILE A 252 12.73 -6.32 -13.42
CA ILE A 252 13.25 -7.18 -12.36
C ILE A 252 13.51 -8.59 -12.90
N ILE A 253 12.54 -9.16 -13.61
CA ILE A 253 12.63 -10.50 -14.19
C ILE A 253 13.77 -10.57 -15.22
N ARG A 254 13.84 -9.60 -16.13
CA ARG A 254 14.91 -9.53 -17.15
C ARG A 254 16.31 -9.41 -16.54
N ALA A 255 16.42 -8.70 -15.42
CA ALA A 255 17.67 -8.57 -14.70
C ALA A 255 18.00 -9.82 -13.84
N GLU A 256 17.07 -10.75 -13.68
CA GLU A 256 17.17 -11.87 -12.73
C GLU A 256 17.40 -11.40 -11.29
N ALA A 257 16.77 -10.28 -10.91
CA ALA A 257 17.12 -9.53 -9.70
C ALA A 257 16.40 -10.00 -8.40
N ALA A 258 15.44 -10.92 -8.50
CA ALA A 258 14.64 -11.35 -7.35
C ALA A 258 14.32 -12.85 -7.38
N ASP A 259 14.19 -13.45 -6.20
CA ASP A 259 13.55 -14.75 -5.96
C ASP A 259 12.07 -14.61 -5.59
N VAL A 260 11.68 -13.49 -4.98
CA VAL A 260 10.30 -13.16 -4.60
C VAL A 260 10.02 -11.70 -4.95
N ILE A 261 8.83 -11.39 -5.44
CA ILE A 261 8.42 -10.00 -5.69
C ILE A 261 7.22 -9.65 -4.82
N LEU A 262 7.34 -8.57 -4.05
CA LEU A 262 6.23 -7.98 -3.33
C LEU A 262 5.47 -7.07 -4.28
N LEU A 263 4.15 -7.23 -4.32
CA LEU A 263 3.24 -6.38 -5.08
C LEU A 263 2.40 -5.57 -4.10
N ASP A 264 2.12 -4.32 -4.41
CA ASP A 264 1.17 -3.53 -3.64
C ASP A 264 0.13 -2.92 -4.58
N PRO A 265 -1.17 -3.26 -4.47
CA PRO A 265 -2.23 -2.59 -5.23
C PRO A 265 -2.20 -1.06 -5.14
N HIS A 266 -1.74 -0.47 -4.02
CA HIS A 266 -1.58 0.97 -3.87
C HIS A 266 -0.42 1.54 -4.70
N GLU A 267 0.61 0.75 -4.95
CA GLU A 267 1.79 1.14 -5.72
C GLU A 267 1.70 0.68 -7.19
N ALA A 268 0.87 -0.33 -7.46
CA ALA A 268 0.57 -0.86 -8.80
C ALA A 268 -0.42 -0.01 -9.58
N GLY A 269 -1.20 0.83 -8.89
CA GLY A 269 -2.27 1.62 -9.50
C GLY A 269 -3.61 0.89 -9.55
N GLY A 270 -3.80 -0.08 -8.67
CA GLY A 270 -5.03 -0.83 -8.52
C GLY A 270 -4.86 -2.35 -8.50
N LEU A 271 -5.95 -3.03 -8.16
CA LEU A 271 -6.06 -4.48 -8.05
C LEU A 271 -5.81 -5.16 -9.40
N TRP A 272 -6.29 -4.55 -10.48
CA TRP A 272 -6.12 -5.07 -11.83
C TRP A 272 -4.66 -5.06 -12.29
N GLN A 273 -3.90 -4.01 -11.97
CA GLN A 273 -2.48 -3.93 -12.31
C GLN A 273 -1.65 -4.90 -11.46
N ALA A 274 -1.95 -5.01 -10.17
CA ALA A 274 -1.33 -6.00 -9.30
C ALA A 274 -1.57 -7.44 -9.80
N ARG A 275 -2.80 -7.75 -10.25
CA ARG A 275 -3.10 -9.06 -10.86
C ARG A 275 -2.30 -9.32 -12.13
N LYS A 276 -2.17 -8.33 -13.02
CA LYS A 276 -1.34 -8.46 -14.24
C LYS A 276 0.14 -8.66 -13.89
N ALA A 277 0.66 -7.93 -12.91
CA ALA A 277 2.02 -8.11 -12.40
C ALA A 277 2.22 -9.52 -11.85
N ALA A 278 1.28 -10.04 -11.07
CA ALA A 278 1.33 -11.41 -10.57
C ALA A 278 1.37 -12.44 -11.70
N SER A 279 0.58 -12.28 -12.77
CA SER A 279 0.62 -13.15 -13.95
C SER A 279 1.94 -13.09 -14.72
N ILE A 280 2.60 -11.92 -14.77
CA ILE A 280 3.94 -11.79 -15.36
C ILE A 280 4.96 -12.60 -14.53
N CYS A 281 4.90 -12.49 -13.20
CA CYS A 281 5.76 -13.28 -12.30
C CYS A 281 5.48 -14.77 -12.39
N GLU A 282 4.19 -15.17 -12.51
CA GLU A 282 3.77 -16.56 -12.65
C GLU A 282 4.39 -17.19 -13.90
N ALA A 283 4.36 -16.49 -15.04
CA ALA A 283 4.99 -16.94 -16.28
C ALA A 283 6.52 -17.07 -16.17
N ALA A 284 7.15 -16.32 -15.26
CA ALA A 284 8.58 -16.39 -14.99
C ALA A 284 8.94 -17.40 -13.88
N GLY A 285 7.97 -18.07 -13.27
CA GLY A 285 8.19 -18.98 -12.14
C GLY A 285 8.57 -18.28 -10.84
N ILE A 286 8.29 -16.98 -10.72
CA ILE A 286 8.60 -16.19 -9.53
C ILE A 286 7.34 -16.08 -8.64
N PRO A 287 7.41 -16.49 -7.37
CA PRO A 287 6.32 -16.28 -6.42
C PRO A 287 6.17 -14.79 -6.10
N VAL A 288 4.94 -14.41 -5.78
CA VAL A 288 4.61 -13.05 -5.34
C VAL A 288 4.03 -13.05 -3.93
N THR A 289 4.14 -11.93 -3.24
CA THR A 289 3.34 -11.66 -2.05
C THR A 289 2.83 -10.23 -2.09
N LEU A 290 2.09 -9.80 -1.07
CA LEU A 290 1.63 -8.41 -0.97
C LEU A 290 2.43 -7.64 0.07
N HIS A 291 2.83 -6.42 -0.25
CA HIS A 291 3.37 -5.45 0.71
C HIS A 291 2.23 -4.80 1.53
N SER A 292 2.57 -4.26 2.70
CA SER A 292 1.65 -3.55 3.59
C SER A 292 2.21 -2.21 4.05
N GLY A 293 1.51 -1.14 3.69
CA GLY A 293 1.75 0.22 4.16
C GLY A 293 0.82 0.67 5.29
N GLY A 294 0.09 -0.26 5.93
CA GLY A 294 -0.88 0.00 7.00
C GLY A 294 -2.31 0.18 6.47
N GLU A 295 -2.81 -0.81 5.75
CA GLU A 295 -4.12 -0.81 5.05
C GLU A 295 -5.25 -0.64 6.05
N LEU A 296 -6.34 0.05 5.67
CA LEU A 296 -7.59 -0.07 6.42
C LEU A 296 -8.31 -1.32 5.94
N GLY A 297 -9.50 -1.57 6.49
CA GLY A 297 -10.23 -2.76 6.12
C GLY A 297 -10.59 -2.81 4.64
N PHE A 298 -10.83 -1.69 3.95
CA PHE A 298 -11.13 -1.68 2.51
C PHE A 298 -10.07 -2.42 1.69
N SER A 299 -8.80 -2.02 1.82
CA SER A 299 -7.73 -2.72 1.09
C SER A 299 -7.49 -4.10 1.63
N THR A 300 -7.58 -4.30 2.96
CA THR A 300 -7.40 -5.65 3.52
C THR A 300 -8.38 -6.64 2.89
N ALA A 301 -9.66 -6.29 2.80
CA ALA A 301 -10.66 -7.13 2.15
C ALA A 301 -10.32 -7.38 0.67
N ALA A 302 -9.94 -6.34 -0.07
CA ALA A 302 -9.54 -6.45 -1.47
C ALA A 302 -8.29 -7.33 -1.67
N TYR A 303 -7.32 -7.23 -0.76
CA TYR A 303 -6.06 -7.98 -0.78
C TYR A 303 -6.34 -9.46 -0.53
N LEU A 304 -7.27 -9.79 0.37
CA LEU A 304 -7.71 -11.17 0.59
C LEU A 304 -8.38 -11.76 -0.67
N HIS A 305 -9.19 -10.99 -1.40
CA HIS A 305 -9.75 -11.46 -2.68
C HIS A 305 -8.66 -11.69 -3.74
N LEU A 306 -7.69 -10.78 -3.82
CA LEU A 306 -6.59 -10.87 -4.77
C LEU A 306 -5.72 -12.09 -4.44
N ALA A 307 -5.28 -12.22 -3.19
CA ALA A 307 -4.51 -13.35 -2.70
C ALA A 307 -5.26 -14.67 -2.86
N ALA A 308 -6.58 -14.70 -2.65
CA ALA A 308 -7.37 -15.92 -2.84
C ALA A 308 -7.41 -16.42 -4.28
N SER A 309 -7.26 -15.54 -5.26
CA SER A 309 -7.44 -15.83 -6.69
C SER A 309 -6.15 -15.76 -7.51
N THR A 310 -5.00 -15.71 -6.84
CA THR A 310 -3.67 -15.58 -7.47
C THR A 310 -2.79 -16.79 -7.14
N PRO A 311 -2.64 -17.78 -8.03
CA PRO A 311 -2.00 -19.06 -7.71
C PRO A 311 -0.57 -18.93 -7.19
N ASN A 312 0.28 -18.12 -7.82
CA ASN A 312 1.68 -17.92 -7.41
C ASN A 312 1.89 -17.03 -6.16
N MET A 313 0.82 -16.64 -5.48
CA MET A 313 0.89 -15.92 -4.20
C MET A 313 1.02 -16.89 -3.01
N PHE A 314 2.17 -17.55 -2.89
CA PHE A 314 2.41 -18.59 -1.89
C PHE A 314 2.95 -18.07 -0.55
N PRO A 315 3.94 -17.15 -0.51
CA PRO A 315 4.37 -16.57 0.75
C PRO A 315 3.21 -15.83 1.41
N ALA A 316 3.17 -15.85 2.74
CA ALA A 316 2.18 -15.10 3.52
C ALA A 316 2.17 -13.62 3.10
N ILE A 317 1.00 -13.01 3.00
CA ILE A 317 0.87 -11.59 2.65
C ILE A 317 1.22 -10.70 3.83
N ASP A 318 1.77 -9.52 3.54
CA ASP A 318 1.98 -8.54 4.56
C ASP A 318 0.63 -7.96 5.04
N GLY A 319 0.59 -7.58 6.31
CA GLY A 319 -0.56 -6.93 6.91
C GLY A 319 -0.18 -6.28 8.22
N GLN A 320 -0.85 -5.19 8.58
CA GLN A 320 -0.60 -4.46 9.83
C GLN A 320 -1.86 -4.19 10.64
N GLN A 321 -3.00 -4.82 10.29
CA GLN A 321 -4.24 -4.62 11.04
C GLN A 321 -4.11 -4.99 12.52
N HIS A 322 -3.27 -5.97 12.86
CA HIS A 322 -3.01 -6.35 14.26
C HIS A 322 -2.28 -5.27 15.08
N ASN A 323 -1.63 -4.31 14.40
CA ASN A 323 -0.97 -3.17 15.03
C ASN A 323 -1.88 -1.92 15.09
N GLN A 324 -3.01 -1.88 14.38
CA GLN A 324 -3.89 -0.72 14.34
C GLN A 324 -4.82 -0.68 15.56
N ALA A 325 -4.96 0.51 16.15
CA ALA A 325 -5.82 0.70 17.31
C ALA A 325 -7.32 0.63 16.93
N ASP A 326 -7.67 1.04 15.71
CA ASP A 326 -9.04 1.11 15.20
C ASP A 326 -9.09 0.87 13.68
N ASP A 327 -10.29 0.88 13.08
CA ASP A 327 -10.51 0.82 11.63
C ASP A 327 -11.75 1.66 11.24
N VAL A 328 -11.84 2.09 9.99
CA VAL A 328 -13.01 2.80 9.44
C VAL A 328 -14.15 1.87 9.01
N VAL A 329 -13.86 0.57 8.89
CA VAL A 329 -14.85 -0.45 8.57
C VAL A 329 -14.86 -1.55 9.62
N PRO A 330 -16.05 -2.07 9.99
CA PRO A 330 -16.16 -3.20 10.90
C PRO A 330 -15.86 -4.50 10.13
N ILE A 331 -14.64 -4.64 9.62
CA ILE A 331 -14.15 -5.94 9.14
C ILE A 331 -13.78 -6.76 10.38
N PRO A 332 -14.09 -8.07 10.44
CA PRO A 332 -13.60 -8.90 11.52
C PRO A 332 -12.10 -8.70 11.64
N ARG A 333 -11.65 -8.13 12.77
CA ARG A 333 -10.21 -8.01 13.06
C ARG A 333 -9.63 -9.39 12.84
N CYS A 334 -8.64 -9.51 11.96
CA CYS A 334 -8.09 -10.79 11.56
C CYS A 334 -7.82 -11.67 12.78
N SER A 335 -8.74 -12.60 13.06
CA SER A 335 -8.70 -13.40 14.27
C SER A 335 -7.89 -14.63 13.95
N ALA A 336 -6.60 -14.55 14.26
CA ALA A 336 -5.63 -15.63 14.21
C ALA A 336 -5.27 -16.14 12.79
N THR A 337 -4.10 -15.71 12.31
CA THR A 337 -3.18 -16.46 11.42
C THR A 337 -3.57 -16.64 9.95
N THR A 338 -4.86 -16.80 9.68
CA THR A 338 -5.41 -16.93 8.33
C THR A 338 -6.77 -16.25 8.29
N THR A 339 -6.97 -15.35 7.34
CA THR A 339 -8.27 -14.68 7.20
C THR A 339 -9.09 -15.35 6.11
N ALA A 340 -10.33 -15.72 6.45
CA ALA A 340 -11.28 -16.19 5.46
C ALA A 340 -11.56 -15.05 4.47
N VAL A 341 -11.65 -15.40 3.19
CA VAL A 341 -11.95 -14.41 2.15
C VAL A 341 -13.35 -13.86 2.39
N PRO A 342 -13.53 -12.54 2.62
CA PRO A 342 -14.84 -11.98 2.91
C PRO A 342 -15.77 -12.16 1.70
N TRP A 343 -17.07 -12.25 1.96
CA TRP A 343 -18.08 -12.40 0.89
C TRP A 343 -18.19 -11.16 0.00
N SER A 344 -17.86 -9.99 0.53
CA SER A 344 -17.83 -8.73 -0.18
C SER A 344 -16.63 -7.93 0.31
N PRO A 345 -15.96 -7.13 -0.56
CA PRO A 345 -14.91 -6.23 -0.11
C PRO A 345 -15.40 -5.25 0.96
N VAL A 346 -16.70 -4.94 0.90
CA VAL A 346 -17.45 -4.14 1.87
C VAL A 346 -18.74 -4.90 2.18
N ALA A 347 -18.85 -5.50 3.37
CA ALA A 347 -19.94 -6.41 3.73
C ALA A 347 -21.34 -5.87 3.31
N ARG A 348 -22.19 -6.72 2.71
CA ARG A 348 -23.60 -6.37 2.44
C ARG A 348 -24.26 -6.00 3.78
N GLY A 349 -24.57 -4.72 3.97
CA GLY A 349 -25.10 -4.20 5.24
C GLY A 349 -24.48 -2.88 5.73
N SER A 350 -23.45 -2.32 5.07
CA SER A 350 -22.85 -1.03 5.48
C SER A 350 -23.72 0.20 5.21
N ALA A 351 -24.99 0.01 4.82
CA ALA A 351 -26.02 1.05 4.91
C ALA A 351 -26.45 1.22 6.37
N CYS A 352 -25.51 1.61 7.23
CA CYS A 352 -25.68 2.26 8.54
C CYS A 352 -24.39 2.06 9.34
N LEU A 353 -23.58 3.12 9.41
CA LEU A 353 -22.90 3.63 10.62
C LEU A 353 -22.11 4.89 10.22
N TRP A 354 -22.82 5.87 9.64
CA TRP A 354 -22.37 7.27 9.61
C TRP A 354 -22.90 8.04 10.84
N THR A 355 -23.04 7.36 11.98
CA THR A 355 -23.21 8.03 13.27
C THR A 355 -21.86 8.05 13.96
N ARG A 356 -21.40 9.27 14.28
CA ARG A 356 -20.20 9.57 15.06
C ARG A 356 -19.88 8.44 16.05
N PRO A 357 -18.65 7.89 16.06
CA PRO A 357 -18.22 7.13 17.22
C PRO A 357 -18.34 8.04 18.43
N ASN A 358 -18.89 7.53 19.53
CA ASN A 358 -18.73 8.12 20.85
C ASN A 358 -17.23 8.07 21.21
N LEU A 359 -16.46 8.99 20.65
CA LEU A 359 -15.16 9.36 21.16
C LEU A 359 -15.39 10.01 22.53
N PRO A 360 -14.65 9.63 23.60
CA PRO A 360 -14.64 10.40 24.82
C PRO A 360 -14.33 11.85 24.48
N ALA A 361 -15.17 12.76 25.00
CA ALA A 361 -15.27 14.16 24.61
C ALA A 361 -13.91 14.88 24.61
N THR A 362 -13.22 14.82 23.47
CA THR A 362 -12.08 15.66 23.15
C THR A 362 -12.49 16.49 21.93
N ARG A 363 -12.32 17.80 22.07
CA ARG A 363 -12.93 18.85 21.24
C ARG A 363 -12.82 18.58 19.73
N PRO A 364 -13.87 18.87 18.93
CA PRO A 364 -13.88 18.59 17.50
C PRO A 364 -12.87 19.47 16.76
N LYS A 365 -11.86 18.85 16.14
CA LYS A 365 -11.13 19.48 15.02
C LYS A 365 -12.00 19.32 13.77
N ARG A 366 -12.35 20.44 13.14
CA ARG A 366 -13.18 20.49 11.92
C ARG A 366 -12.50 19.70 10.79
N PHE A 367 -13.12 18.63 10.31
CA PHE A 367 -12.74 17.94 9.07
C PHE A 367 -13.62 18.47 7.92
N ALA A 368 -13.00 19.00 6.87
CA ALA A 368 -13.71 19.53 5.72
C ALA A 368 -14.12 18.38 4.78
N LYS A 369 -15.40 17.98 4.79
CA LYS A 369 -16.00 17.13 3.76
C LYS A 369 -16.04 17.93 2.46
N ARG A 370 -15.40 17.46 1.39
CA ARG A 370 -15.42 18.11 0.06
C ARG A 370 -16.11 17.17 -0.93
N ILE A 371 -17.16 17.67 -1.58
CA ILE A 371 -18.00 16.92 -2.52
C ILE A 371 -17.86 17.59 -3.89
N TRP A 372 -17.69 16.81 -4.96
CA TRP A 372 -17.70 17.30 -6.34
C TRP A 372 -18.93 16.72 -7.06
N THR A 373 -19.81 17.58 -7.59
CA THR A 373 -21.01 17.18 -8.34
C THR A 373 -20.95 17.76 -9.75
N CYS A 374 -21.36 16.97 -10.75
CA CYS A 374 -21.48 17.43 -12.13
C CYS A 374 -22.71 18.34 -12.28
N ASN A 375 -22.52 19.62 -12.63
CA ASN A 375 -23.62 20.46 -13.13
C ASN A 375 -23.69 20.31 -14.65
N GLY A 376 -24.89 20.14 -15.20
CA GLY A 376 -25.16 19.88 -16.63
C GLY A 376 -24.70 21.00 -17.60
N PRO A 377 -24.95 20.85 -18.92
CA PRO A 377 -24.15 21.47 -19.99
C PRO A 377 -24.20 23.01 -20.13
N ASN A 378 -24.91 23.74 -19.27
CA ASN A 378 -25.15 25.18 -19.39
C ASN A 378 -24.71 26.01 -18.16
N GLY A 379 -23.65 25.59 -17.45
CA GLY A 379 -23.10 26.33 -16.31
C GLY A 379 -21.76 26.98 -16.64
N SER A 380 -21.71 28.31 -16.70
CA SER A 380 -20.50 29.10 -16.92
C SER A 380 -19.41 28.79 -15.86
N GLN A 381 -18.20 28.47 -16.32
CA GLN A 381 -17.03 28.29 -15.47
C GLN A 381 -16.70 29.61 -14.73
N LYS A 382 -16.81 29.63 -13.41
CA LYS A 382 -16.09 30.59 -12.56
C LYS A 382 -14.92 29.88 -11.90
N ASN A 383 -13.72 30.21 -12.38
CA ASN A 383 -12.44 29.81 -11.82
C ASN A 383 -12.21 30.57 -10.49
N PRO A 384 -11.97 29.93 -9.32
CA PRO A 384 -11.87 30.64 -8.04
C PRO A 384 -10.53 31.34 -7.80
N LEU A 385 -9.64 31.40 -8.79
CA LEU A 385 -8.33 32.03 -8.68
C LEU A 385 -8.27 33.17 -9.70
N ILE A 386 -8.78 34.33 -9.31
CA ILE A 386 -8.39 35.70 -9.68
C ILE A 386 -9.49 36.59 -9.08
N ASP A 387 -9.28 37.03 -7.83
CA ASP A 387 -9.99 38.17 -7.27
C ASP A 387 -9.01 39.35 -7.33
N ARG A 388 -9.18 40.24 -8.32
CA ARG A 388 -8.40 41.48 -8.41
C ARG A 388 -9.11 42.55 -7.60
N GLY A 389 -8.73 42.67 -6.33
CA GLY A 389 -8.99 43.87 -5.54
C GLY A 389 -8.20 45.09 -6.07
N PRO A 390 -8.64 46.32 -5.76
CA PRO A 390 -8.19 47.53 -6.46
C PRO A 390 -6.74 47.91 -6.10
N GLN A 391 -5.96 48.23 -7.14
CA GLN A 391 -4.58 48.70 -7.05
C GLN A 391 -4.50 49.99 -6.20
N ARG A 392 -3.67 49.98 -5.16
CA ARG A 392 -3.06 51.19 -4.59
C ARG A 392 -1.58 51.19 -4.97
N SER A 393 -1.19 52.23 -5.70
CA SER A 393 0.18 52.55 -6.11
C SER A 393 1.06 52.90 -4.90
N VAL A 394 2.18 52.21 -4.74
CA VAL A 394 3.30 52.65 -3.88
C VAL A 394 4.59 52.52 -4.68
N GLY A 395 5.34 53.61 -4.77
CA GLY A 395 6.54 53.78 -5.62
C GLY A 395 7.78 53.01 -5.15
N PRO A 396 8.90 53.12 -5.90
CA PRO A 396 10.05 52.23 -5.73
C PRO A 396 10.96 52.68 -4.58
N HIS A 397 11.34 51.76 -3.71
CA HIS A 397 12.47 51.93 -2.80
C HIS A 397 13.60 50.97 -3.15
N GLU A 398 14.78 51.56 -3.32
CA GLU A 398 16.06 50.96 -3.67
C GLU A 398 16.53 49.89 -2.66
N VAL A 399 17.15 48.83 -3.18
CA VAL A 399 17.82 47.79 -2.40
C VAL A 399 19.31 48.14 -2.29
N ARG A 400 19.80 48.42 -1.08
CA ARG A 400 21.23 48.45 -0.77
C ARG A 400 21.69 47.09 -0.25
N CYS A 401 22.67 46.51 -0.94
CA CYS A 401 23.35 45.27 -0.55
C CYS A 401 24.49 45.60 0.43
N GLY A 402 24.40 45.10 1.67
CA GLY A 402 25.49 45.16 2.65
C GLY A 402 26.34 43.89 2.59
N ARG A 403 27.64 44.05 2.32
CA ARG A 403 28.68 43.04 2.59
C ARG A 403 29.04 43.09 4.07
N THR A 404 29.27 41.93 4.69
CA THR A 404 30.02 41.83 5.94
C THR A 404 31.31 41.08 5.69
N ALA A 405 32.38 41.63 6.25
CA ALA A 405 33.74 41.09 6.31
C ALA A 405 33.83 39.87 7.25
#